data_AF-A0A933C472-F1
#
_entry.id   AF-A0A933C472-F1
#
_cell.length_a   1.000
_cell.length_b   1.000
_cell.length_c   1.000
_cell.angle_alpha   90.00
_cell.angle_beta   90.00
_cell.angle_gamma   90.00
#
_symmetry.space_group_name_H-M   'P 1'
#
loop_
_entity.id
_entity.type
_entity.pdbx_description
1 polymer ?
#
loop_
_entity_poly.entity_id
_entity_poly.type
_entity_poly.pdbx_seq_one_letter_code
_entity_poly.pdbx_strand_id
1 'polypeptide(L)'
;MAAQRRSASRVAITPRLASFETLVINAGIPPGRFFKTLRRDLGGTADPLRAANNFHRFLSAGFSSSILRDFQQHAVLQRTALDVFAQSQYLADILVRDPELFRWLTTTPALKSEKTREAFLNEALAAISLFSRPDRKLDAVKRFHRREILRIGARDILKEADVVTVTRELSGLAASIVEAVLEIGWRDLCARTGAAFGNALAVIGLGKLGGEELNFSSDIDLLFVYEEDGEFEAPQERIRTFHEFYNRLAEFVVRKLTEVAGEGSLYRVDMRLRPEGRSGPLAISQAASLHYYETRGETWERQMLVKARPIAGNRRTAAQWLDAIRPFVYPRTFLRSPLEELGDMKTRI
;
A
#
# COMPACT_ATOMS: atom_id res chain seq x y z
N MET A 1 2.84 39.96 -4.05
CA MET A 1 2.32 38.80 -3.27
C MET A 1 3.40 37.91 -2.62
N ALA A 2 4.47 37.49 -3.32
CA ALA A 2 5.48 36.58 -2.74
C ALA A 2 6.26 37.14 -1.53
N ALA A 3 6.61 38.44 -1.53
CA ALA A 3 7.31 39.09 -0.42
C ALA A 3 6.44 39.22 0.86
N GLN A 4 5.14 39.49 0.69
CA GLN A 4 4.16 39.57 1.78
C GLN A 4 3.88 38.20 2.42
N ARG A 5 3.78 37.14 1.60
CA ARG A 5 3.69 35.75 2.09
C ARG A 5 4.94 35.34 2.89
N ARG A 6 6.15 35.69 2.41
CA ARG A 6 7.42 35.42 3.10
C ARG A 6 7.56 36.15 4.45
N SER A 7 7.06 37.37 4.53
CA SER A 7 7.04 38.19 5.76
C SER A 7 6.09 37.59 6.82
N ALA A 8 4.83 37.29 6.44
CA ALA A 8 3.85 36.68 7.33
C ALA A 8 4.27 35.28 7.81
N SER A 9 4.88 34.46 6.94
CA SER A 9 5.41 33.16 7.32
C SER A 9 6.59 33.27 8.29
N ARG A 10 7.47 34.26 8.15
CA ARG A 10 8.57 34.48 9.11
C ARG A 10 8.05 34.79 10.52
N VAL A 11 7.01 35.61 10.62
CA VAL A 11 6.40 35.97 11.91
C VAL A 11 5.72 34.75 12.56
N ALA A 12 4.99 33.94 11.79
CA ALA A 12 4.32 32.75 12.33
C ALA A 12 5.25 31.57 12.68
N ILE A 13 6.41 31.46 12.03
CA ILE A 13 7.43 30.43 12.34
C ILE A 13 8.15 30.72 13.67
N THR A 14 8.36 32.00 14.01
CA THR A 14 9.26 32.41 15.10
C THR A 14 8.82 31.94 16.50
N PRO A 15 7.54 32.08 16.92
CA PRO A 15 7.06 31.58 18.21
C PRO A 15 7.18 30.06 18.34
N ARG A 16 6.98 29.32 17.23
CA ARG A 16 7.12 27.87 17.21
C ARG A 16 8.56 27.42 17.27
N LEU A 17 9.51 28.19 16.73
CA LEU A 17 10.94 27.90 16.88
C LEU A 17 11.42 28.13 18.32
N ALA A 18 10.82 29.09 19.05
CA ALA A 18 11.19 29.37 20.44
C ALA A 18 10.87 28.19 21.39
N SER A 19 9.82 27.41 21.14
CA SER A 19 9.48 26.23 21.98
C SER A 19 10.51 25.11 21.92
N PHE A 20 11.46 25.15 20.98
CA PHE A 20 12.54 24.17 20.87
C PHE A 20 13.83 24.58 21.57
N GLU A 21 13.93 25.83 22.02
CA GLU A 21 15.20 26.36 22.51
C GLU A 21 15.74 25.52 23.68
N THR A 22 14.87 25.09 24.59
CA THR A 22 15.21 24.17 25.67
C THR A 22 15.71 22.82 25.16
N LEU A 23 15.09 22.24 24.12
CA LEU A 23 15.51 20.96 23.55
C LEU A 23 16.89 21.05 22.90
N VAL A 24 17.16 22.15 22.20
CA VAL A 24 18.44 22.43 21.54
C VAL A 24 19.55 22.65 22.58
N ILE A 25 19.26 23.40 23.65
CA ILE A 25 20.18 23.59 24.78
C ILE A 25 20.47 22.26 25.46
N ASN A 26 19.44 21.45 25.76
CA ASN A 26 19.60 20.13 26.38
C ASN A 26 20.39 19.14 25.52
N ALA A 27 20.43 19.35 24.20
CA ALA A 27 21.27 18.55 23.30
C ALA A 27 22.75 19.00 23.27
N GLY A 28 23.10 20.08 23.98
CA GLY A 28 24.43 20.69 23.99
C GLY A 28 24.71 21.56 22.76
N ILE A 29 23.66 22.02 22.07
CA ILE A 29 23.76 22.71 20.79
C ILE A 29 23.56 24.21 21.01
N PRO A 30 24.43 25.09 20.49
CA PRO A 30 24.23 26.54 20.56
C PRO A 30 22.96 26.98 19.78
N PRO A 31 21.93 27.52 20.45
CA PRO A 31 20.63 27.80 19.83
C PRO A 31 20.73 28.75 18.63
N GLY A 32 21.52 29.82 18.76
CA GLY A 32 21.66 30.82 17.70
C GLY A 32 22.13 30.24 16.36
N ARG A 33 23.10 29.31 16.38
CA ARG A 33 23.62 28.69 15.15
C ARG A 33 22.60 27.70 14.56
N PHE A 34 21.97 26.90 15.41
CA PHE A 34 20.96 25.94 14.97
C PHE A 34 19.76 26.64 14.31
N PHE A 35 19.15 27.61 15.00
CA PHE A 35 17.99 28.33 14.47
C PHE A 35 18.29 29.18 13.25
N LYS A 36 19.50 29.74 13.12
CA LYS A 36 19.93 30.44 11.90
C LYS A 36 19.92 29.49 10.70
N THR A 37 20.45 28.28 10.88
CA THR A 37 20.52 27.25 9.83
C THR A 37 19.12 26.73 9.49
N LEU A 38 18.32 26.40 10.51
CA LEU A 38 16.94 25.94 10.36
C LEU A 38 16.06 26.96 9.63
N ARG A 39 16.13 28.25 9.98
CA ARG A 39 15.37 29.31 9.28
C ARG A 39 15.77 29.46 7.82
N ARG A 40 17.06 29.34 7.51
CA ARG A 40 17.55 29.38 6.14
C ARG A 40 16.98 28.23 5.33
N ASP A 41 17.08 27.01 5.86
CA ASP A 41 16.65 25.81 5.15
C ASP A 41 15.11 25.76 5.01
N LEU A 42 14.36 26.14 6.05
CA LEU A 42 12.90 26.34 5.98
C LEU A 42 12.49 27.33 4.89
N GLY A 43 13.27 28.38 4.66
CA GLY A 43 12.98 29.36 3.60
C GLY A 43 13.10 28.80 2.18
N GLY A 44 13.76 27.64 2.01
CA GLY A 44 13.94 26.95 0.74
C GLY A 44 12.88 25.89 0.43
N THR A 45 12.02 25.53 1.39
CA THR A 45 11.03 24.47 1.19
C THR A 45 9.76 24.97 0.48
N ALA A 46 8.97 24.05 -0.06
CA ALA A 46 7.71 24.34 -0.75
C ALA A 46 6.64 24.96 0.17
N ASP A 47 6.60 24.54 1.44
CA ASP A 47 5.69 25.05 2.47
C ASP A 47 6.44 25.18 3.81
N PRO A 48 7.05 26.36 4.08
CA PRO A 48 7.85 26.59 5.28
C PRO A 48 7.07 26.46 6.59
N LEU A 49 5.78 26.79 6.58
CA LEU A 49 4.93 26.73 7.79
C LEU A 49 4.59 25.29 8.12
N ARG A 50 4.17 24.49 7.14
CA ARG A 50 3.93 23.05 7.33
C ARG A 50 5.21 22.33 7.77
N ALA A 51 6.33 22.63 7.12
CA ALA A 51 7.62 22.06 7.48
C ALA A 51 7.98 22.35 8.94
N ALA A 52 7.89 23.60 9.38
CA ALA A 52 8.16 23.98 10.77
C ALA A 52 7.22 23.28 11.76
N ASN A 53 5.93 23.18 11.44
CA ASN A 53 4.94 22.51 12.30
C ASN A 53 5.22 21.02 12.46
N ASN A 54 5.52 20.33 11.36
CA ASN A 54 5.78 18.90 11.38
C ASN A 54 7.16 18.59 11.96
N PHE A 55 8.17 19.43 11.72
CA PHE A 55 9.46 19.34 12.40
C PHE A 55 9.30 19.47 13.93
N HIS A 56 8.39 20.34 14.39
CA HIS A 56 8.04 20.43 15.80
C HIS A 56 7.45 19.14 16.34
N ARG A 57 6.39 18.66 15.70
CA ARG A 57 5.73 17.42 16.11
C ARG A 57 6.70 16.25 16.15
N PHE A 58 7.59 16.16 15.17
CA PHE A 58 8.60 15.12 15.05
C PHE A 58 9.58 15.13 16.23
N LEU A 59 10.17 16.28 16.52
CA LEU A 59 11.10 16.41 17.64
C LEU A 59 10.42 16.22 19.00
N SER A 60 9.15 16.63 19.15
CA SER A 60 8.40 16.42 20.39
C SER A 60 8.03 14.94 20.62
N ALA A 61 7.76 14.18 19.55
CA ALA A 61 7.26 12.81 19.68
C ALA A 61 8.35 11.78 20.04
N GLY A 62 9.60 12.01 19.66
CA GLY A 62 10.71 11.11 19.94
C GLY A 62 12.01 11.86 20.17
N PHE A 63 11.97 12.89 21.03
CA PHE A 63 13.14 13.71 21.31
C PHE A 63 14.34 12.85 21.68
N SER A 64 15.39 12.96 20.88
CA SER A 64 16.68 12.36 21.16
C SER A 64 17.76 13.40 20.88
N SER A 65 18.58 13.73 21.88
CA SER A 65 19.67 14.69 21.68
C SER A 65 20.60 14.31 20.52
N SER A 66 20.69 13.02 20.16
CA SER A 66 21.45 12.59 18.98
C SER A 66 20.82 13.04 17.67
N ILE A 67 19.50 13.03 17.48
CA ILE A 67 18.92 13.45 16.17
C ILE A 67 19.15 14.93 15.89
N LEU A 68 19.12 15.77 16.92
CA LEU A 68 19.46 17.19 16.79
C LEU A 68 20.95 17.39 16.46
N ARG A 69 21.83 16.59 17.06
CA ARG A 69 23.25 16.60 16.73
C ARG A 69 23.49 16.14 15.29
N ASP A 70 22.78 15.11 14.83
CA ASP A 70 22.84 14.63 13.44
C ASP A 70 22.44 15.76 12.47
N PHE A 71 21.36 16.50 12.75
CA PHE A 71 20.95 17.66 11.95
C PHE A 71 21.98 18.80 11.96
N GLN A 72 22.64 19.03 13.09
CA GLN A 72 23.68 20.06 13.19
C GLN A 72 24.94 19.67 12.41
N GLN A 73 25.35 18.41 12.49
CA GLN A 73 26.56 17.88 11.84
C GLN A 73 26.35 17.69 10.34
N HIS A 74 25.17 17.25 9.93
CA HIS A 74 24.86 16.91 8.54
C HIS A 74 23.65 17.71 8.04
N ALA A 75 23.92 18.86 7.42
CA ALA A 75 22.88 19.75 6.89
C ALA A 75 21.94 19.07 5.88
N VAL A 76 22.41 18.03 5.18
CA VAL A 76 21.58 17.23 4.26
C VAL A 76 20.42 16.56 5.00
N LEU A 77 20.64 16.01 6.19
CA LEU A 77 19.59 15.33 6.96
C LEU A 77 18.48 16.30 7.36
N GLN A 78 18.85 17.50 7.81
CA GLN A 78 17.86 18.53 8.14
C GLN A 78 17.03 18.91 6.92
N ARG A 79 17.67 19.14 5.77
CA ARG A 79 16.97 19.47 4.52
C ARG A 79 16.03 18.35 4.08
N THR A 80 16.50 17.10 4.07
CA THR A 80 15.68 15.93 3.77
C THR A 80 14.43 15.84 4.64
N ALA A 81 14.57 16.02 5.96
CA ALA A 81 13.43 16.04 6.88
C ALA A 81 12.45 17.16 6.53
N LEU A 82 12.97 18.38 6.33
CA LEU A 82 12.16 19.55 6.02
C LEU A 82 11.44 19.44 4.67
N ASP A 83 12.05 18.85 3.66
CA ASP A 83 11.44 18.64 2.34
C ASP A 83 10.27 17.66 2.42
N VAL A 84 10.44 16.55 3.15
CA VAL A 84 9.35 15.60 3.43
C VAL A 84 8.22 16.28 4.20
N PHE A 85 8.56 17.00 5.28
CA PHE A 85 7.59 17.71 6.13
C PHE A 85 6.84 18.85 5.44
N ALA A 86 7.49 19.50 4.47
CA ALA A 86 6.88 20.54 3.64
C ALA A 86 5.88 19.96 2.64
N GLN A 87 6.20 18.81 2.03
CA GLN A 87 5.46 18.30 0.88
C GLN A 87 4.34 17.33 1.29
N SER A 88 4.51 16.51 2.32
CA SER A 88 3.51 15.50 2.71
C SER A 88 3.18 15.49 4.18
N GLN A 89 1.92 15.81 4.49
CA GLN A 89 1.39 15.67 5.85
C GLN A 89 1.33 14.19 6.29
N TYR A 90 0.96 13.30 5.37
CA TYR A 90 0.85 11.88 5.65
C TYR A 90 2.21 11.25 6.01
N LEU A 91 3.27 11.55 5.26
CA LEU A 91 4.62 11.07 5.58
C LEU A 91 5.15 11.70 6.88
N ALA A 92 4.83 12.98 7.12
CA ALA A 92 5.15 13.61 8.39
C ALA A 92 4.49 12.89 9.57
N ASP A 93 3.22 12.50 9.45
CA ASP A 93 2.51 11.78 10.50
C ASP A 93 3.12 10.39 10.76
N ILE A 94 3.64 9.71 9.72
CA ILE A 94 4.40 8.46 9.88
C ILE A 94 5.66 8.70 10.71
N LEU A 95 6.46 9.71 10.35
CA LEU A 95 7.70 10.05 11.04
C LEU A 95 7.46 10.55 12.47
N VAL A 96 6.37 11.27 12.71
CA VAL A 96 5.97 11.70 14.06
C VAL A 96 5.58 10.50 14.92
N ARG A 97 4.87 9.52 14.34
CA ARG A 97 4.48 8.30 15.04
C ARG A 97 5.66 7.40 15.36
N ASP A 98 6.65 7.33 14.47
CA ASP A 98 7.82 6.47 14.62
C ASP A 98 9.11 7.20 14.17
N PRO A 99 9.70 8.02 15.05
CA PRO A 99 10.83 8.89 14.68
C PRO A 99 12.10 8.14 14.27
N GLU A 100 12.31 6.91 14.73
CA GLU A 100 13.46 6.09 14.34
C GLU A 100 13.43 5.69 12.85
N LEU A 101 12.26 5.73 12.21
CA LEU A 101 12.16 5.53 10.76
C LEU A 101 12.95 6.58 9.98
N PHE A 102 13.10 7.80 10.51
CA PHE A 102 13.92 8.82 9.86
C PHE A 102 15.39 8.41 9.81
N ARG A 103 15.92 7.88 10.92
CA ARG A 103 17.29 7.34 10.95
C ARG A 103 17.42 6.20 9.98
N TRP A 104 16.55 5.20 10.06
CA TRP A 104 16.54 4.07 9.11
C TRP A 104 16.56 4.54 7.65
N LEU A 105 15.74 5.53 7.29
CA LEU A 105 15.64 6.05 5.94
C LEU A 105 16.95 6.71 5.45
N THR A 106 17.68 7.37 6.35
CA THR A 106 18.85 8.21 6.03
C THR A 106 20.20 7.54 6.27
N THR A 107 20.28 6.53 7.14
CA THR A 107 21.51 5.80 7.47
C THR A 107 21.64 4.46 6.78
N THR A 108 20.60 4.03 6.05
CA THR A 108 20.62 2.82 5.22
C THR A 108 20.47 3.19 3.73
N PRO A 109 20.67 2.24 2.80
CA PRO A 109 20.40 2.47 1.38
C PRO A 109 18.92 2.71 1.01
N ALA A 110 17.99 2.80 1.96
CA ALA A 110 16.54 2.84 1.73
C ALA A 110 16.09 3.91 0.71
N LEU A 111 16.68 5.11 0.73
CA LEU A 111 16.35 6.18 -0.22
C LEU A 111 16.87 5.93 -1.64
N LYS A 112 17.90 5.10 -1.80
CA LYS A 112 18.59 4.87 -3.08
C LYS A 112 18.21 3.53 -3.71
N SER A 113 17.70 2.59 -2.93
CA SER A 113 17.40 1.25 -3.40
C SER A 113 15.94 1.10 -3.85
N GLU A 114 15.76 0.70 -5.12
CA GLU A 114 14.50 0.13 -5.61
C GLU A 114 14.28 -1.29 -5.07
N LYS A 115 13.03 -1.62 -4.77
CA LYS A 115 12.61 -2.95 -4.32
C LYS A 115 11.65 -3.57 -5.33
N THR A 116 11.91 -4.83 -5.67
CA THR A 116 10.97 -5.65 -6.45
C THR A 116 9.84 -6.16 -5.55
N ARG A 117 8.77 -6.67 -6.17
CA ARG A 117 7.68 -7.37 -5.46
C ARG A 117 8.22 -8.50 -4.57
N GLU A 118 9.15 -9.30 -5.08
CA GLU A 118 9.76 -10.42 -4.36
C GLU A 118 10.51 -9.94 -3.11
N ALA A 119 11.25 -8.83 -3.21
CA ALA A 119 11.93 -8.24 -2.06
C ALA A 119 10.91 -7.78 -0.99
N PHE A 120 9.84 -7.10 -1.39
CA PHE A 120 8.77 -6.72 -0.46
C PHE A 120 8.12 -7.93 0.21
N LEU A 121 7.85 -8.99 -0.56
CA LEU A 121 7.20 -10.19 -0.04
C LEU A 121 8.11 -10.90 0.98
N ASN A 122 9.39 -11.07 0.66
CA ASN A 122 10.35 -11.69 1.56
C ASN A 122 10.46 -10.92 2.89
N GLU A 123 10.54 -9.59 2.83
CA GLU A 123 10.57 -8.77 4.05
C GLU A 123 9.25 -8.81 4.84
N ALA A 124 8.10 -8.81 4.17
CA ALA A 124 6.80 -8.93 4.82
C ALA A 124 6.64 -10.29 5.52
N LEU A 125 7.02 -11.38 4.84
CA LEU A 125 6.99 -12.73 5.40
C LEU A 125 7.95 -12.89 6.58
N ALA A 126 9.15 -12.30 6.49
CA ALA A 126 10.10 -12.27 7.59
C ALA A 126 9.57 -11.46 8.79
N ALA A 127 8.85 -10.35 8.55
CA ALA A 127 8.25 -9.56 9.61
C ALA A 127 7.15 -10.34 10.36
N ILE A 128 6.32 -11.11 9.66
CA ILE A 128 5.24 -11.88 10.29
C ILE A 128 5.73 -13.18 10.94
N SER A 129 6.86 -13.76 10.49
CA SER A 129 7.40 -14.99 11.09
C SER A 129 7.88 -14.82 12.52
N LEU A 130 8.13 -13.57 12.94
CA LEU A 130 8.51 -13.23 14.32
C LEU A 130 7.36 -13.39 15.33
N PHE A 131 6.13 -13.59 14.85
CA PHE A 131 4.94 -13.66 15.69
C PHE A 131 4.21 -14.98 15.45
N SER A 132 3.67 -15.58 16.51
CA SER A 132 2.84 -16.78 16.40
C SER A 132 1.37 -16.43 16.12
N ARG A 133 0.83 -15.46 16.87
CA ARG A 133 -0.59 -15.11 16.84
C ARG A 133 -0.98 -14.30 15.60
N PRO A 134 -2.14 -14.58 14.95
CA PRO A 134 -2.59 -13.88 13.74
C PRO A 134 -2.74 -12.37 13.90
N ASP A 135 -3.26 -11.90 15.02
CA ASP A 135 -3.42 -10.47 15.34
C ASP A 135 -2.07 -9.73 15.33
N ARG A 136 -1.05 -10.32 15.95
CA ARG A 136 0.31 -9.76 15.98
C ARG A 136 1.01 -9.79 14.62
N LYS A 137 0.74 -10.81 13.80
CA LYS A 137 1.20 -10.86 12.41
C LYS A 137 0.60 -9.71 11.61
N LEU A 138 -0.70 -9.45 11.74
CA LEU A 138 -1.37 -8.33 11.06
C LEU A 138 -0.80 -6.97 11.49
N ASP A 139 -0.54 -6.76 12.79
CA ASP A 139 0.13 -5.55 13.27
C ASP A 139 1.53 -5.38 12.62
N ALA A 140 2.28 -6.47 12.47
CA ALA A 140 3.59 -6.45 11.81
C ALA A 140 3.49 -6.07 10.32
N VAL A 141 2.53 -6.62 9.59
CA VAL A 141 2.25 -6.25 8.19
C VAL A 141 1.91 -4.76 8.07
N LYS A 142 1.09 -4.23 8.99
CA LYS A 142 0.71 -2.80 9.00
C LYS A 142 1.90 -1.88 9.26
N ARG A 143 2.79 -2.24 10.20
CA ARG A 143 4.04 -1.50 10.45
C ARG A 143 4.98 -1.54 9.24
N PHE A 144 5.12 -2.72 8.62
CA PHE A 144 5.90 -2.89 7.40
C PHE A 144 5.36 -2.04 6.24
N HIS A 145 4.05 -2.11 5.97
CA HIS A 145 3.38 -1.29 4.96
C HIS A 145 3.65 0.21 5.19
N ARG A 146 3.44 0.71 6.41
CA ARG A 146 3.69 2.12 6.75
C ARG A 146 5.14 2.53 6.49
N ARG A 147 6.11 1.68 6.89
CA ARG A 147 7.54 1.92 6.67
C ARG A 147 7.88 2.00 5.19
N GLU A 148 7.36 1.09 4.37
CA GLU A 148 7.65 1.07 2.94
C GLU A 148 6.94 2.21 2.18
N ILE A 149 5.72 2.59 2.58
CA ILE A 149 5.06 3.80 2.03
C ILE A 149 5.87 5.05 2.35
N LEU A 150 6.42 5.16 3.56
CA LEU A 150 7.36 6.25 3.89
C LEU A 150 8.57 6.26 2.97
N ARG A 151 9.19 5.10 2.76
CA ARG A 151 10.35 4.98 1.87
C ARG A 151 10.02 5.42 0.45
N ILE A 152 8.98 4.83 -0.16
CA ILE A 152 8.57 5.13 -1.54
C ILE A 152 8.19 6.61 -1.67
N GLY A 153 7.40 7.14 -0.74
CA GLY A 153 6.99 8.54 -0.75
C GLY A 153 8.14 9.53 -0.57
N ALA A 154 9.11 9.22 0.30
CA ALA A 154 10.31 10.03 0.45
C ALA A 154 11.17 10.01 -0.83
N ARG A 155 11.28 8.86 -1.51
CA ARG A 155 12.00 8.75 -2.78
C ARG A 155 11.36 9.60 -3.88
N ASP A 156 10.04 9.63 -3.98
CA ASP A 156 9.32 10.50 -4.93
C ASP A 156 9.55 11.99 -4.63
N ILE A 157 9.37 12.39 -3.38
CA ILE A 157 9.54 13.78 -2.92
C ILE A 157 10.96 14.30 -3.19
N LEU A 158 11.96 13.47 -2.88
CA LEU A 158 13.38 13.80 -3.01
C LEU A 158 13.92 13.55 -4.43
N LYS A 159 13.07 13.10 -5.36
CA LYS A 159 13.43 12.80 -6.77
C LYS A 159 14.53 11.74 -6.90
N GLU A 160 14.49 10.76 -6.02
CA GLU A 160 15.36 9.57 -6.00
C GLU A 160 14.79 8.39 -6.80
N ALA A 161 13.56 8.54 -7.30
CA ALA A 161 12.90 7.61 -8.20
C ALA A 161 12.00 8.39 -9.16
N ASP A 162 11.88 7.91 -10.40
CA ASP A 162 10.92 8.44 -11.35
C ASP A 162 9.50 7.90 -11.07
N VAL A 163 8.50 8.46 -11.76
CA VAL A 163 7.10 8.09 -11.55
C VAL A 163 6.83 6.61 -11.89
N VAL A 164 7.54 6.04 -12.86
CA VAL A 164 7.34 4.64 -13.30
C VAL A 164 7.85 3.68 -12.24
N THR A 165 9.03 3.96 -11.68
CA THR A 165 9.57 3.20 -10.54
C THR A 165 8.66 3.34 -9.32
N VAL A 166 8.21 4.55 -8.99
CA VAL A 166 7.31 4.77 -7.84
C VAL A 166 6.02 3.98 -7.98
N THR A 167 5.35 4.03 -9.14
CA THR A 167 4.09 3.31 -9.35
C THR A 167 4.30 1.79 -9.32
N ARG A 168 5.42 1.30 -9.87
CA ARG A 168 5.79 -0.12 -9.81
C ARG A 168 6.07 -0.58 -8.38
N GLU A 169 6.80 0.21 -7.58
CA GLU A 169 7.07 -0.11 -6.17
C GLU A 169 5.76 -0.11 -5.36
N LEU A 170 4.84 0.83 -5.61
CA LEU A 170 3.52 0.86 -4.97
C LEU A 170 2.68 -0.39 -5.31
N SER A 171 2.65 -0.78 -6.59
CA SER A 171 1.97 -2.01 -7.04
C SER A 171 2.60 -3.27 -6.48
N GLY A 172 3.94 -3.34 -6.45
CA GLY A 172 4.69 -4.45 -5.86
C GLY A 172 4.44 -4.57 -4.36
N LEU A 173 4.43 -3.45 -3.62
CA LEU A 173 4.09 -3.42 -2.20
C LEU A 173 2.66 -3.91 -1.96
N ALA A 174 1.68 -3.40 -2.70
CA ALA A 174 0.29 -3.81 -2.56
C ALA A 174 0.10 -5.32 -2.79
N ALA A 175 0.68 -5.86 -3.87
CA ALA A 175 0.65 -7.30 -4.15
C ALA A 175 1.25 -8.13 -3.00
N SER A 176 2.41 -7.72 -2.48
CA SER A 176 3.09 -8.42 -1.38
C SER A 176 2.35 -8.34 -0.05
N ILE A 177 1.66 -7.23 0.22
CA ILE A 177 0.79 -7.09 1.40
C ILE A 177 -0.44 -8.01 1.27
N VAL A 178 -1.08 -8.06 0.11
CA VAL A 178 -2.21 -8.96 -0.13
C VAL A 178 -1.79 -10.43 0.06
N GLU A 179 -0.64 -10.82 -0.49
CA GLU A 179 -0.06 -12.17 -0.30
C GLU A 179 0.21 -12.48 1.18
N ALA A 180 0.83 -11.56 1.93
CA ALA A 180 1.09 -11.76 3.35
C ALA A 180 -0.19 -11.90 4.18
N VAL A 181 -1.23 -11.09 3.89
CA VAL A 181 -2.54 -11.17 4.57
C VAL A 181 -3.26 -12.47 4.20
N LEU A 182 -3.20 -12.89 2.93
CA LEU A 182 -3.72 -14.18 2.47
C LEU A 182 -3.07 -15.34 3.21
N GLU A 183 -1.74 -15.34 3.37
CA GLU A 183 -1.01 -16.39 4.09
C GLU A 183 -1.42 -16.46 5.57
N ILE A 184 -1.63 -15.31 6.22
CA ILE A 184 -2.13 -15.26 7.60
C ILE A 184 -3.54 -15.85 7.68
N GLY A 185 -4.44 -15.42 6.79
CA GLY A 185 -5.84 -15.88 6.77
C GLY A 185 -5.96 -17.37 6.45
N TRP A 186 -5.18 -17.86 5.49
CA TRP A 186 -5.14 -19.26 5.11
C TRP A 186 -4.73 -20.14 6.30
N ARG A 187 -3.61 -19.81 6.95
CA ARG A 187 -3.11 -20.56 8.11
C ARG A 187 -4.10 -20.53 9.29
N ASP A 188 -4.69 -19.37 9.58
CA ASP A 188 -5.70 -19.24 10.64
C ASP A 188 -6.94 -20.08 10.35
N LEU A 189 -7.46 -20.00 9.12
CA LEU A 189 -8.67 -20.71 8.74
C LEU A 189 -8.44 -22.23 8.69
N CYS A 190 -7.31 -22.70 8.16
CA CYS A 190 -6.92 -24.12 8.22
C CYS A 190 -6.78 -24.61 9.67
N ALA A 191 -6.15 -23.84 10.56
CA ALA A 191 -6.00 -24.23 11.95
C ALA A 191 -7.34 -24.34 12.69
N ARG A 192 -8.29 -23.45 12.38
CA ARG A 192 -9.63 -23.44 13.00
C ARG A 192 -10.55 -24.54 12.46
N THR A 193 -10.51 -24.75 11.15
CA THR A 193 -11.40 -25.71 10.46
C THR A 193 -10.86 -27.13 10.45
N GLY A 194 -9.53 -27.28 10.58
CA GLY A 194 -8.74 -28.49 10.34
C GLY A 194 -8.72 -28.98 8.89
N ALA A 195 -9.03 -28.10 7.94
CA ALA A 195 -8.86 -28.36 6.53
C ALA A 195 -7.39 -28.71 6.20
N ALA A 196 -7.18 -29.84 5.51
CA ALA A 196 -5.87 -30.38 5.18
C ALA A 196 -5.53 -30.40 3.68
N PHE A 197 -6.27 -29.66 2.84
CA PHE A 197 -5.99 -29.51 1.41
C PHE A 197 -5.03 -28.35 1.13
N GLY A 198 -4.42 -28.31 -0.05
CA GLY A 198 -3.52 -27.23 -0.47
C GLY A 198 -4.28 -25.98 -0.94
N ASN A 199 -3.74 -24.79 -0.69
CA ASN A 199 -4.38 -23.54 -1.11
C ASN A 199 -4.41 -23.42 -2.65
N ALA A 200 -5.62 -23.50 -3.22
CA ALA A 200 -5.86 -23.36 -4.65
C ALA A 200 -6.49 -22.01 -5.04
N LEU A 201 -6.52 -21.03 -4.12
CA LEU A 201 -7.01 -19.68 -4.37
C LEU A 201 -5.94 -18.81 -5.04
N ALA A 202 -6.30 -18.17 -6.15
CA ALA A 202 -5.56 -17.09 -6.79
C ALA A 202 -6.25 -15.74 -6.52
N VAL A 203 -5.43 -14.69 -6.37
CA VAL A 203 -5.88 -13.30 -6.32
C VAL A 203 -5.38 -12.58 -7.55
N ILE A 204 -6.31 -12.03 -8.32
CA ILE A 204 -6.05 -11.28 -9.53
C ILE A 204 -6.23 -9.80 -9.23
N GLY A 205 -5.18 -9.01 -9.46
CA GLY A 205 -5.26 -7.56 -9.44
C GLY A 205 -5.82 -7.05 -10.76
N LEU A 206 -6.74 -6.10 -10.68
CA LEU A 206 -7.36 -5.43 -11.82
C LEU A 206 -6.94 -3.96 -11.87
N GLY A 207 -7.39 -3.24 -12.90
CA GLY A 207 -7.21 -1.79 -13.00
C GLY A 207 -5.76 -1.36 -12.85
N LYS A 208 -5.51 -0.37 -11.97
CA LYS A 208 -4.17 0.18 -11.75
C LYS A 208 -3.21 -0.81 -11.06
N LEU A 209 -3.74 -1.68 -10.19
CA LEU A 209 -2.93 -2.70 -9.54
C LEU A 209 -2.44 -3.71 -10.58
N GLY A 210 -3.35 -4.24 -11.39
CA GLY A 210 -3.01 -5.22 -12.43
C GLY A 210 -2.14 -4.65 -13.57
N GLY A 211 -2.29 -3.35 -13.84
CA GLY A 211 -1.43 -2.58 -14.75
C GLY A 211 -0.09 -2.11 -14.17
N GLU A 212 0.23 -2.42 -12.90
CA GLU A 212 1.46 -1.99 -12.22
C GLU A 212 1.66 -0.45 -12.16
N GLU A 213 0.55 0.27 -12.06
CA GLU A 213 0.47 1.74 -12.14
C GLU A 213 -0.27 2.35 -10.92
N LEU A 214 -0.15 1.73 -9.74
CA LEU A 214 -0.77 2.26 -8.52
C LEU A 214 -0.22 3.64 -8.15
N ASN A 215 -1.09 4.43 -7.53
CA ASN A 215 -0.72 5.68 -6.86
C ASN A 215 -0.98 5.57 -5.35
N PHE A 216 -0.50 6.53 -4.57
CA PHE A 216 -0.54 6.48 -3.09
C PHE A 216 -1.93 6.34 -2.47
N SER A 217 -2.99 6.79 -3.15
CA SER A 217 -4.36 6.81 -2.61
C SER A 217 -5.33 5.91 -3.37
N SER A 218 -4.86 5.15 -4.36
CA SER A 218 -5.69 4.23 -5.14
C SER A 218 -6.35 3.18 -4.25
N ASP A 219 -7.60 2.87 -4.55
CA ASP A 219 -8.20 1.61 -4.14
C ASP A 219 -7.51 0.47 -4.90
N ILE A 220 -7.48 -0.72 -4.30
CA ILE A 220 -7.02 -1.93 -4.99
C ILE A 220 -8.21 -2.76 -5.45
N ASP A 221 -8.27 -3.01 -6.75
CA ASP A 221 -9.31 -3.81 -7.38
C ASP A 221 -8.88 -5.28 -7.42
N LEU A 222 -9.64 -6.15 -6.75
CA LEU A 222 -9.29 -7.57 -6.60
C LEU A 222 -10.39 -8.50 -7.13
N LEU A 223 -9.96 -9.62 -7.69
CA LEU A 223 -10.81 -10.76 -8.04
C LEU A 223 -10.20 -12.04 -7.44
N PHE A 224 -11.01 -12.81 -6.73
CA PHE A 224 -10.60 -14.08 -6.12
C PHE A 224 -11.12 -15.25 -6.93
N VAL A 225 -10.23 -16.10 -7.41
CA VAL A 225 -10.57 -17.29 -8.22
C VAL A 225 -9.93 -18.53 -7.62
N TYR A 226 -10.68 -19.59 -7.40
CA TYR A 226 -10.15 -20.88 -6.93
C TYR A 226 -10.32 -21.99 -7.98
N GLU A 227 -9.47 -23.01 -7.92
CA GLU A 227 -9.36 -24.04 -8.97
C GLU A 227 -10.67 -24.79 -9.25
N GLU A 228 -11.18 -25.52 -8.27
CA GLU A 228 -12.34 -26.39 -8.44
C GLU A 228 -13.35 -26.21 -7.31
N ASP A 229 -14.63 -26.37 -7.63
CA ASP A 229 -15.69 -26.44 -6.63
C ASP A 229 -15.88 -27.87 -6.14
N GLY A 230 -16.66 -28.04 -5.08
CA GLY A 230 -16.96 -29.34 -4.51
C GLY A 230 -16.86 -29.36 -3.00
N GLU A 231 -16.89 -30.58 -2.46
CA GLU A 231 -16.92 -30.82 -1.02
C GLU A 231 -15.55 -31.24 -0.49
N PHE A 232 -15.31 -30.93 0.79
CA PHE A 232 -14.16 -31.42 1.52
C PHE A 232 -14.51 -31.67 2.99
N GLU A 233 -13.69 -32.48 3.66
CA GLU A 233 -13.87 -32.76 5.07
C GLU A 233 -13.27 -31.64 5.95
N ALA A 234 -14.18 -30.86 6.52
CA ALA A 234 -14.15 -30.03 7.73
C ALA A 234 -14.28 -30.74 9.10
N PRO A 235 -13.25 -31.20 9.83
CA PRO A 235 -13.51 -31.91 11.10
C PRO A 235 -13.96 -30.98 12.24
N GLN A 236 -13.51 -29.73 12.28
CA GLN A 236 -13.66 -28.84 13.45
C GLN A 236 -14.70 -27.73 13.26
N GLU A 237 -14.96 -27.28 12.02
CA GLU A 237 -16.03 -26.34 11.71
C GLU A 237 -17.00 -26.95 10.68
N ARG A 238 -18.27 -26.53 10.72
CA ARG A 238 -19.30 -26.94 9.75
C ARG A 238 -19.15 -26.19 8.42
N ILE A 239 -17.94 -26.19 7.85
CA ILE A 239 -17.68 -25.81 6.46
C ILE A 239 -17.55 -27.11 5.68
N ARG A 240 -18.32 -27.24 4.59
CA ARG A 240 -18.35 -28.49 3.81
C ARG A 240 -17.93 -28.32 2.35
N THR A 241 -17.87 -27.09 1.84
CA THR A 241 -17.58 -26.83 0.42
C THR A 241 -16.42 -25.87 0.23
N PHE A 242 -15.66 -26.05 -0.86
CA PHE A 242 -14.60 -25.13 -1.26
C PHE A 242 -15.14 -23.71 -1.44
N HIS A 243 -16.35 -23.58 -2.01
CA HIS A 243 -17.05 -22.32 -2.11
C HIS A 243 -17.15 -21.58 -0.77
N GLU A 244 -17.67 -22.23 0.28
CA GLU A 244 -17.81 -21.63 1.61
C GLU A 244 -16.44 -21.26 2.21
N PHE A 245 -15.45 -22.14 2.08
CA PHE A 245 -14.11 -21.92 2.62
C PHE A 245 -13.42 -20.72 1.98
N TYR A 246 -13.37 -20.67 0.65
CA TYR A 246 -12.69 -19.60 -0.06
C TYR A 246 -13.43 -18.26 0.03
N ASN A 247 -14.76 -18.25 0.16
CA ASN A 247 -15.49 -17.02 0.45
C ASN A 247 -15.17 -16.48 1.85
N ARG A 248 -15.05 -17.33 2.87
CA ARG A 248 -14.59 -16.89 4.21
C ARG A 248 -13.15 -16.39 4.19
N LEU A 249 -12.28 -17.02 3.42
CA LEU A 249 -10.89 -16.57 3.26
C LEU A 249 -10.82 -15.22 2.55
N ALA A 250 -11.57 -15.04 1.46
CA ALA A 250 -11.66 -13.77 0.75
C ALA A 250 -12.23 -12.66 1.65
N GLU A 251 -13.28 -12.96 2.42
CA GLU A 251 -13.85 -12.02 3.42
C GLU A 251 -12.80 -11.62 4.46
N PHE A 252 -12.03 -12.59 4.99
CA PHE A 252 -10.94 -12.30 5.91
C PHE A 252 -9.93 -11.33 5.28
N VAL A 253 -9.47 -11.61 4.06
CA VAL A 253 -8.47 -10.78 3.36
C VAL A 253 -9.01 -9.37 3.15
N VAL A 254 -10.21 -9.22 2.57
CA VAL A 254 -10.84 -7.91 2.33
C VAL A 254 -11.00 -7.13 3.63
N ARG A 255 -11.51 -7.78 4.69
CA ARG A 255 -11.67 -7.15 6.00
C ARG A 255 -10.34 -6.70 6.59
N LYS A 256 -9.31 -7.55 6.57
CA LYS A 256 -8.01 -7.23 7.18
C LYS A 256 -7.21 -6.19 6.41
N LEU A 257 -7.44 -6.06 5.12
CA LEU A 257 -6.88 -4.96 4.33
C LEU A 257 -7.56 -3.62 4.67
N THR A 258 -8.88 -3.62 4.84
CA THR A 258 -9.70 -2.40 4.95
C THR A 258 -9.90 -1.89 6.38
N GLU A 259 -9.90 -2.76 7.37
CA GLU A 259 -10.23 -2.37 8.75
C GLU A 259 -9.22 -1.36 9.33
N VAL A 260 -9.75 -0.32 9.96
CA VAL A 260 -8.96 0.67 10.69
C VAL A 260 -8.81 0.18 12.14
N ALA A 261 -7.63 -0.32 12.49
CA ALA A 261 -7.35 -0.80 13.85
C ALA A 261 -5.89 -0.51 14.24
N GLY A 262 -5.66 -0.03 15.46
CA GLY A 262 -4.34 0.16 16.09
C GLY A 262 -3.27 0.85 15.23
N GLU A 263 -2.63 0.05 14.36
CA GLU A 263 -1.61 0.46 13.38
C GLU A 263 -2.17 1.16 12.12
N GLY A 264 -3.50 1.25 11.98
CA GLY A 264 -4.18 1.86 10.83
C GLY A 264 -4.83 0.81 9.91
N SER A 265 -5.20 1.21 8.69
CA SER A 265 -5.60 0.30 7.61
C SER A 265 -4.44 0.08 6.63
N LEU A 266 -4.54 -0.96 5.80
CA LEU A 266 -3.56 -1.27 4.75
C LEU A 266 -3.98 -0.60 3.44
N TYR A 267 -5.12 -1.03 2.89
CA TYR A 267 -5.65 -0.54 1.63
C TYR A 267 -7.17 -0.45 1.69
N ARG A 268 -7.73 0.48 0.91
CA ARG A 268 -9.12 0.41 0.50
C ARG A 268 -9.22 -0.61 -0.63
N VAL A 269 -10.19 -1.52 -0.54
CA VAL A 269 -10.36 -2.62 -1.50
C VAL A 269 -11.68 -2.44 -2.21
N ASP A 270 -11.66 -2.52 -3.54
CA ASP A 270 -12.86 -2.54 -4.37
C ASP A 270 -13.08 -3.95 -4.95
N MET A 271 -14.27 -4.48 -4.69
CA MET A 271 -14.69 -5.81 -5.14
C MET A 271 -15.82 -5.74 -6.18
N ARG A 272 -16.21 -4.55 -6.66
CA ARG A 272 -17.36 -4.38 -7.56
C ARG A 272 -17.15 -4.96 -8.95
N LEU A 273 -15.90 -5.20 -9.32
CA LEU A 273 -15.46 -5.69 -10.62
C LEU A 273 -15.47 -7.23 -10.76
N ARG A 274 -15.95 -7.94 -9.75
CA ARG A 274 -16.10 -9.41 -9.80
C ARG A 274 -17.39 -9.81 -10.55
N PRO A 275 -17.49 -11.05 -11.07
CA PRO A 275 -18.73 -11.57 -11.64
C PRO A 275 -19.95 -11.29 -10.76
N GLU A 276 -21.03 -10.79 -11.38
CA GLU A 276 -22.27 -10.34 -10.72
C GLU A 276 -22.11 -9.17 -9.72
N GLY A 277 -20.96 -8.48 -9.76
CA GLY A 277 -20.68 -7.30 -8.97
C GLY A 277 -20.93 -7.52 -7.48
N ARG A 278 -21.70 -6.62 -6.85
CA ARG A 278 -22.00 -6.69 -5.40
C ARG A 278 -22.82 -7.92 -4.99
N SER A 279 -23.61 -8.48 -5.90
CA SER A 279 -24.49 -9.61 -5.62
C SER A 279 -23.79 -10.97 -5.72
N GLY A 280 -22.65 -11.02 -6.42
CA GLY A 280 -21.88 -12.24 -6.58
C GLY A 280 -21.04 -12.62 -5.34
N PRO A 281 -20.56 -13.87 -5.27
CA PRO A 281 -19.66 -14.30 -4.22
C PRO A 281 -18.34 -13.53 -4.26
N LEU A 282 -17.62 -13.43 -3.14
CA LEU A 282 -16.30 -12.80 -3.10
C LEU A 282 -15.25 -13.64 -3.82
N ALA A 283 -15.34 -14.96 -3.69
CA ALA A 283 -14.50 -15.93 -4.39
C ALA A 283 -15.35 -16.84 -5.26
N ILE A 284 -14.88 -17.08 -6.50
CA ILE A 284 -15.59 -17.86 -7.51
C ILE A 284 -14.69 -18.98 -8.06
N SER A 285 -15.24 -20.14 -8.38
CA SER A 285 -14.47 -21.22 -9.03
C SER A 285 -14.09 -20.83 -10.45
N GLN A 286 -13.02 -21.41 -10.99
CA GLN A 286 -12.63 -21.19 -12.38
C GLN A 286 -13.81 -21.48 -13.33
N ALA A 287 -14.44 -22.66 -13.19
CA ALA A 287 -15.56 -23.07 -14.04
C ALA A 287 -16.75 -22.08 -13.97
N ALA A 288 -17.18 -21.68 -12.77
CA ALA A 288 -18.30 -20.75 -12.62
C ALA A 288 -17.98 -19.36 -13.19
N SER A 289 -16.74 -18.89 -13.03
CA SER A 289 -16.32 -17.60 -13.58
C SER A 289 -16.30 -17.61 -15.11
N LEU A 290 -15.78 -18.68 -15.73
CA LEU A 290 -15.75 -18.82 -17.19
C LEU A 290 -17.17 -18.87 -17.75
N HIS A 291 -18.04 -19.66 -17.13
CA HIS A 291 -19.45 -19.73 -17.51
C HIS A 291 -20.14 -18.37 -17.43
N TYR A 292 -19.85 -17.56 -16.40
CA TYR A 292 -20.36 -16.20 -16.30
C TYR A 292 -19.94 -15.33 -17.49
N TYR A 293 -18.64 -15.27 -17.79
CA TYR A 293 -18.14 -14.42 -18.87
C TYR A 293 -18.58 -14.89 -20.26
N GLU A 294 -18.73 -16.20 -20.46
CA GLU A 294 -19.25 -16.76 -21.71
C GLU A 294 -20.72 -16.40 -21.96
N THR A 295 -21.54 -16.43 -20.91
CA THR A 295 -23.01 -16.28 -21.05
C THR A 295 -23.51 -14.86 -20.83
N ARG A 296 -22.84 -14.08 -19.98
CA ARG A 296 -23.30 -12.77 -19.51
C ARG A 296 -22.24 -11.68 -19.58
N GLY A 297 -21.00 -12.02 -19.94
CA GLY A 297 -19.89 -11.08 -19.91
C GLY A 297 -20.08 -9.88 -20.85
N GLU A 298 -19.91 -8.68 -20.31
CA GLU A 298 -20.10 -7.43 -21.05
C GLU A 298 -18.78 -6.87 -21.62
N THR A 299 -18.89 -5.99 -22.62
CA THR A 299 -17.70 -5.40 -23.29
C THR A 299 -16.81 -4.60 -22.33
N TRP A 300 -17.38 -3.94 -21.32
CA TRP A 300 -16.59 -3.22 -20.31
C TRP A 300 -15.78 -4.17 -19.42
N GLU A 301 -16.29 -5.38 -19.15
CA GLU A 301 -15.58 -6.41 -18.39
C GLU A 301 -14.38 -6.94 -19.16
N ARG A 302 -14.50 -7.06 -20.49
CA ARG A 302 -13.35 -7.37 -21.36
C ARG A 302 -12.26 -6.33 -21.20
N GLN A 303 -12.61 -5.04 -21.26
CA GLN A 303 -11.63 -3.96 -21.08
C GLN A 303 -10.97 -3.98 -19.70
N MET A 304 -11.76 -4.22 -18.67
CA MET A 304 -11.27 -4.37 -17.30
C MET A 304 -10.24 -5.51 -17.20
N LEU A 305 -10.55 -6.67 -17.80
CA LEU A 305 -9.70 -7.86 -17.75
C LEU A 305 -8.42 -7.75 -18.60
N VAL A 306 -8.27 -6.76 -19.48
CA VAL A 306 -7.00 -6.49 -20.19
C VAL A 306 -5.85 -6.29 -19.21
N LYS A 307 -6.13 -5.70 -18.04
CA LYS A 307 -5.14 -5.47 -16.98
C LYS A 307 -5.13 -6.57 -15.91
N ALA A 308 -5.85 -7.68 -16.09
CA ALA A 308 -5.86 -8.76 -15.12
C ALA A 308 -4.46 -9.35 -14.92
N ARG A 309 -3.97 -9.37 -13.68
CA ARG A 309 -2.64 -9.88 -13.32
C ARG A 309 -2.68 -10.70 -12.04
N PRO A 310 -1.97 -11.85 -11.95
CA PRO A 310 -1.82 -12.56 -10.69
C PRO A 310 -0.99 -11.72 -9.72
N ILE A 311 -1.54 -11.42 -8.53
CA ILE A 311 -0.85 -10.62 -7.51
C ILE A 311 -0.62 -11.36 -6.20
N ALA A 312 -1.42 -12.39 -5.90
CA ALA A 312 -1.22 -13.24 -4.73
C ALA A 312 -1.83 -14.65 -4.91
N GLY A 313 -1.45 -15.59 -4.04
CA GLY A 313 -2.02 -16.92 -3.98
C GLY A 313 -1.42 -17.89 -5.00
N ASN A 314 -2.22 -18.90 -5.37
CA ASN A 314 -1.78 -19.99 -6.21
C ASN A 314 -1.50 -19.54 -7.65
N ARG A 315 -0.23 -19.53 -8.03
CA ARG A 315 0.22 -19.10 -9.37
C ARG A 315 -0.29 -20.01 -10.49
N ARG A 316 -0.45 -21.31 -10.22
CA ARG A 316 -0.95 -22.27 -11.21
C ARG A 316 -2.43 -22.00 -11.50
N THR A 317 -3.25 -21.87 -10.47
CA THR A 317 -4.67 -21.50 -10.59
C THR A 317 -4.81 -20.21 -11.39
N ALA A 318 -4.01 -19.19 -11.07
CA ALA A 318 -4.05 -17.90 -11.76
C ALA A 318 -3.70 -18.02 -13.25
N ALA A 319 -2.64 -18.77 -13.58
CA ALA A 319 -2.21 -18.98 -14.96
C ALA A 319 -3.27 -19.75 -15.78
N GLN A 320 -3.81 -20.84 -15.23
CA GLN A 320 -4.87 -21.61 -15.86
C GLN A 320 -6.10 -20.74 -16.15
N TRP A 321 -6.52 -19.94 -15.18
CA TRP A 321 -7.67 -19.05 -15.34
C TRP A 321 -7.43 -17.96 -16.39
N LEU A 322 -6.25 -17.32 -16.39
CA LEU A 322 -5.89 -16.30 -17.38
C LEU A 322 -5.83 -16.85 -18.81
N ASP A 323 -5.32 -18.07 -18.98
CA ASP A 323 -5.32 -18.73 -20.28
C ASP A 323 -6.74 -19.09 -20.73
N ALA A 324 -7.58 -19.58 -19.82
CA ALA A 324 -8.95 -19.96 -20.10
C ALA A 324 -9.87 -18.76 -20.41
N ILE A 325 -9.69 -17.61 -19.75
CA ILE A 325 -10.49 -16.41 -19.98
C ILE A 325 -10.05 -15.62 -21.23
N ARG A 326 -8.87 -15.91 -21.76
CA ARG A 326 -8.27 -15.20 -22.90
C ARG A 326 -9.20 -15.05 -24.12
N PRO A 327 -10.00 -16.05 -24.54
CA PRO A 327 -10.92 -15.91 -25.66
C PRO A 327 -12.04 -14.88 -25.42
N PHE A 328 -12.46 -14.69 -24.17
CA PHE A 328 -13.41 -13.64 -23.81
C PHE A 328 -12.77 -12.25 -23.89
N VAL A 329 -11.56 -12.10 -23.33
CA VAL A 329 -10.84 -10.81 -23.30
C VAL A 329 -10.39 -10.38 -24.70
N TYR A 330 -9.86 -11.31 -25.48
CA TYR A 330 -9.31 -11.07 -26.82
C TYR A 330 -10.02 -11.97 -27.85
N PRO A 331 -11.30 -11.69 -28.16
CA PRO A 331 -12.05 -12.49 -29.11
C PRO A 331 -11.47 -12.35 -30.51
N ARG A 332 -11.51 -13.43 -31.30
CA ARG A 332 -11.08 -13.42 -32.71
C ARG A 332 -12.13 -12.83 -33.65
N THR A 333 -13.39 -12.89 -33.24
CA THR A 333 -14.55 -12.45 -34.01
C THR A 333 -15.47 -11.67 -33.12
N PHE A 334 -16.00 -10.56 -33.62
CA PHE A 334 -16.96 -9.73 -32.91
C PHE A 334 -18.30 -9.76 -33.65
N LEU A 335 -19.40 -9.88 -32.91
CA LEU A 335 -20.76 -9.87 -33.48
C LEU A 335 -21.17 -8.46 -33.93
N ARG A 336 -20.67 -7.43 -33.24
CA ARG A 336 -20.81 -6.00 -33.58
C ARG A 336 -19.43 -5.36 -33.63
N SER A 337 -19.31 -4.23 -34.32
CA SER A 337 -18.06 -3.47 -34.39
C SER A 337 -17.56 -3.11 -32.98
N PRO A 338 -16.32 -3.51 -32.60
CA PRO A 338 -15.74 -3.14 -31.31
C PRO A 338 -15.69 -1.63 -31.10
N LEU A 339 -15.44 -0.87 -32.17
CA LEU A 339 -15.37 0.59 -32.10
C LEU A 339 -16.72 1.21 -31.73
N GLU A 340 -17.82 0.63 -32.20
CA GLU A 340 -19.16 1.10 -31.85
C GLU A 340 -19.50 0.77 -30.40
N GLU A 341 -19.24 -0.46 -29.94
CA GLU A 341 -19.49 -0.85 -28.55
C GLU A 341 -18.67 0.01 -27.58
N LEU A 342 -17.40 0.28 -27.91
CA LEU A 342 -16.55 1.17 -27.14
C LEU A 342 -17.02 2.62 -27.18
N GLY A 343 -17.54 3.09 -28.31
CA GLY A 343 -18.15 4.41 -28.45
C GLY A 343 -19.40 4.57 -27.59
N ASP A 344 -20.32 3.60 -27.64
CA ASP A 344 -21.55 3.56 -26.86
C ASP A 344 -21.25 3.52 -25.34
N MET A 345 -20.22 2.77 -24.95
CA MET A 345 -19.80 2.71 -23.56
C MET A 345 -19.18 4.03 -23.10
N LYS A 346 -18.29 4.64 -23.91
CA LYS A 346 -17.62 5.90 -23.57
C LYS A 346 -18.58 7.08 -23.46
N THR A 347 -19.71 7.07 -24.17
CA THR A 347 -20.73 8.13 -24.08
C THR A 347 -21.59 8.06 -22.82
N ARG A 348 -21.61 6.91 -22.12
CA ARG A 348 -22.35 6.70 -20.85
C ARG A 348 -21.54 7.04 -19.60
N ILE A 349 -20.22 7.24 -19.74
CA ILE A 349 -19.27 7.61 -18.68
C ILE A 349 -19.01 9.12 -18.79
#